data_AF-A0A7C1IB94-F1
#
_entry.id   AF-A0A7C1IB94-F1
#
_cell.length_a   1.000
_cell.length_b   1.000
_cell.length_c   1.000
_cell.angle_alpha   90.00
_cell.angle_beta   90.00
_cell.angle_gamma   90.00
#
_symmetry.space_group_name_H-M   'P 1'
#
loop_
_entity.id
_entity.type
_entity.pdbx_description
1 polymer ?
#
loop_
_entity_poly.entity_id
_entity_poly.type
_entity_poly.pdbx_seq_one_letter_code
_entity_poly.pdbx_strand_id
1 'polypeptide(L)'
;MKIKEEALRKWAENDLTMTQLPQGGYDALFSYRATTCRNGGTEFDSALRITLHPENGDWRIDNVAVEIDPNDPGWKQTCIHESSANPNPATLAKHSQARGMLVNDFLERDWPTDNAGCYCTSIHLTHKLILAVSTVRYWLNNHTK
;
A
#
# COMPACT_ATOMS: atom_id res chain seq x y z
N MET A 1 -3.10 -5.78 -13.46
CA MET A 1 -3.61 -6.87 -12.57
C MET A 1 -5.11 -6.71 -12.35
N LYS A 2 -5.93 -7.76 -12.47
CA LYS A 2 -7.40 -7.67 -12.25
C LYS A 2 -7.76 -8.25 -10.89
N ILE A 3 -8.18 -7.39 -9.95
CA ILE A 3 -8.65 -7.79 -8.62
C ILE A 3 -10.17 -7.99 -8.68
N LYS A 4 -10.67 -9.05 -8.05
CA LYS A 4 -12.11 -9.31 -7.94
C LYS A 4 -12.79 -8.27 -7.06
N GLU A 5 -13.96 -7.82 -7.46
CA GLU A 5 -14.70 -6.79 -6.75
C GLU A 5 -15.10 -7.22 -5.33
N GLU A 6 -15.40 -8.50 -5.13
CA GLU A 6 -15.74 -9.03 -3.80
C GLU A 6 -14.55 -8.95 -2.83
N ALA A 7 -13.33 -9.08 -3.35
CA ALA A 7 -12.12 -8.89 -2.55
C ALA A 7 -11.95 -7.41 -2.18
N LEU A 8 -12.12 -6.50 -3.14
CA LEU A 8 -12.05 -5.05 -2.90
C LEU A 8 -13.09 -4.60 -1.88
N ARG A 9 -14.33 -5.09 -1.97
CA ARG A 9 -15.38 -4.81 -0.98
C ARG A 9 -14.96 -5.27 0.41
N LYS A 10 -14.55 -6.53 0.55
CA LYS A 10 -14.13 -7.09 1.83
C LYS A 10 -12.98 -6.28 2.44
N TRP A 11 -12.00 -5.92 1.64
CA TRP A 11 -10.86 -5.14 2.09
C TRP A 11 -11.24 -3.70 2.46
N ALA A 12 -12.13 -3.07 1.69
CA ALA A 12 -12.65 -1.74 2.01
C ALA A 12 -13.42 -1.71 3.33
N GLU A 13 -14.09 -2.82 3.70
CA GLU A 13 -14.85 -2.94 4.94
C GLU A 13 -13.99 -3.30 6.17
N ASN A 14 -13.01 -4.17 6.00
CA ASN A 14 -12.28 -4.77 7.14
C ASN A 14 -10.87 -4.20 7.33
N ASP A 15 -10.24 -3.75 6.25
CA ASP A 15 -8.81 -3.47 6.21
C ASP A 15 -8.50 -2.01 5.86
N LEU A 16 -9.50 -1.21 5.46
CA LEU A 16 -9.32 0.18 5.07
C LEU A 16 -9.99 1.13 6.07
N THR A 17 -9.23 2.09 6.56
CA THR A 17 -9.76 3.28 7.26
C THR A 17 -9.59 4.50 6.37
N MET A 18 -10.67 5.27 6.19
CA MET A 18 -10.68 6.51 5.42
C MET A 18 -10.97 7.69 6.34
N THR A 19 -10.05 8.65 6.40
CA THR A 19 -10.23 9.90 7.15
C THR A 19 -10.31 11.06 6.19
N GLN A 20 -11.42 11.79 6.19
CA GLN A 20 -11.54 12.99 5.37
C GLN A 20 -10.66 14.11 5.93
N LEU A 21 -9.90 14.76 5.05
CA LEU A 21 -9.00 15.85 5.41
C LEU A 21 -9.73 17.21 5.28
N PRO A 22 -9.40 18.22 6.11
CA PRO A 22 -10.05 19.53 6.08
C PRO A 22 -10.05 20.21 4.70
N GLN A 23 -9.04 19.94 3.88
CA GLN A 23 -8.87 20.48 2.54
C GLN A 23 -9.64 19.74 1.43
N GLY A 24 -10.51 18.78 1.77
CA GLY A 24 -11.32 18.03 0.79
C GLY A 24 -10.63 16.78 0.21
N GLY A 25 -9.51 16.36 0.79
CA GLY A 25 -8.79 15.12 0.47
C GLY A 25 -9.14 13.96 1.41
N TYR A 26 -8.41 12.86 1.29
CA TYR A 26 -8.51 11.70 2.19
C TYR A 26 -7.12 11.23 2.65
N ASP A 27 -7.03 10.82 3.92
CA ASP A 27 -5.96 9.99 4.44
C ASP A 27 -6.49 8.55 4.56
N ALA A 28 -5.96 7.66 3.73
CA ALA A 28 -6.35 6.26 3.66
C ALA A 28 -5.29 5.39 4.35
N LEU A 29 -5.69 4.62 5.36
CA LEU A 29 -4.84 3.65 6.03
C LEU A 29 -5.32 2.24 5.69
N PHE A 30 -4.53 1.54 4.87
CA PHE A 30 -4.81 0.17 4.45
C PHE A 30 -3.96 -0.82 5.25
N SER A 31 -4.59 -1.54 6.16
CA SER A 31 -3.97 -2.59 6.98
C SER A 31 -3.69 -3.82 6.15
N TYR A 32 -2.51 -4.40 6.35
CA TYR A 32 -2.05 -5.59 5.64
C TYR A 32 -1.20 -6.46 6.54
N ARG A 33 -1.56 -7.74 6.65
CA ARG A 33 -0.76 -8.73 7.38
C ARG A 33 0.36 -9.23 6.47
N ALA A 34 1.56 -8.74 6.73
CA ALA A 34 2.74 -9.08 5.97
C ALA A 34 3.43 -10.33 6.53
N THR A 35 4.31 -10.93 5.74
CA THR A 35 5.09 -12.10 6.13
C THR A 35 6.55 -11.92 5.79
N THR A 36 7.45 -12.58 6.52
CA THR A 36 8.86 -12.65 6.17
C THR A 36 9.05 -13.35 4.81
N CYS A 37 10.03 -12.94 3.98
CA CYS A 37 10.18 -13.55 2.64
C CYS A 37 10.61 -15.03 2.70
N ARG A 38 11.28 -15.48 3.78
CA ARG A 38 11.77 -16.86 3.97
C ARG A 38 11.68 -17.29 5.45
N ASN A 39 11.67 -18.60 5.70
CA ASN A 39 11.47 -19.31 6.99
C ASN A 39 10.02 -19.52 7.46
N GLY A 40 9.14 -19.98 6.58
CA GLY A 40 7.78 -20.37 6.97
C GLY A 40 6.81 -19.22 7.23
N GLY A 41 7.22 -17.98 6.92
CA GLY A 41 6.37 -16.79 6.93
C GLY A 41 5.93 -16.40 8.34
N THR A 42 6.80 -15.74 9.10
CA THR A 42 6.37 -15.09 10.34
C THR A 42 5.54 -13.88 9.96
N GLU A 43 4.28 -13.88 10.40
CA GLU A 43 3.37 -12.77 10.18
C GLU A 43 3.76 -11.58 11.04
N PHE A 44 3.56 -10.39 10.50
CA PHE A 44 3.66 -9.13 11.23
C PHE A 44 2.65 -8.12 10.67
N ASP A 45 2.22 -7.22 11.53
CA ASP A 45 1.26 -6.19 11.14
C ASP A 45 1.98 -5.06 10.39
N SER A 46 1.35 -4.62 9.32
CA SER A 46 1.79 -3.48 8.53
C SER A 46 0.59 -2.70 8.02
N ALA A 47 0.81 -1.45 7.64
CA ALA A 47 -0.18 -0.68 6.92
C ALA A 47 0.46 0.17 5.81
N LEU A 48 -0.34 0.48 4.81
CA LEU A 48 -0.01 1.45 3.78
C LEU A 48 -0.88 2.68 3.99
N ARG A 49 -0.23 3.81 4.29
CA ARG A 49 -0.90 5.10 4.37
C ARG A 49 -0.77 5.82 3.04
N ILE A 50 -1.90 6.24 2.48
CA ILE A 50 -1.99 6.93 1.19
C ILE A 50 -2.77 8.22 1.40
N THR A 51 -2.12 9.36 1.14
CA THR A 51 -2.78 10.67 1.19
C THR A 51 -3.22 11.05 -0.22
N LEU A 52 -4.47 11.46 -0.35
CA LEU A 52 -5.11 11.81 -1.61
C LEU A 52 -5.71 13.20 -1.57
N HIS A 53 -5.67 13.90 -2.70
CA HIS A 53 -6.48 15.09 -2.94
C HIS A 53 -7.23 14.99 -4.27
N PRO A 54 -8.39 15.65 -4.38
CA PRO A 54 -9.15 15.64 -5.62
C PRO A 54 -8.42 16.46 -6.69
N GLU A 55 -8.35 15.92 -7.90
CA GLU A 55 -7.75 16.61 -9.04
C GLU A 55 -8.38 16.15 -10.35
N ASN A 56 -8.87 17.10 -11.16
CA ASN A 56 -9.40 16.86 -12.51
C ASN A 56 -10.46 15.74 -12.61
N GLY A 57 -11.28 15.56 -11.57
CA GLY A 57 -12.29 14.50 -11.51
C GLY A 57 -11.77 13.11 -11.13
N ASP A 58 -10.49 13.02 -10.76
CA ASP A 58 -9.85 11.86 -10.15
C ASP A 58 -9.20 12.27 -8.81
N TRP A 59 -8.34 11.42 -8.27
CA TRP A 59 -7.60 11.63 -7.04
C TRP A 59 -6.11 11.52 -7.31
N ARG A 60 -5.34 12.54 -6.93
CA ARG A 60 -3.87 12.48 -6.98
C ARG A 60 -3.32 11.88 -5.69
N ILE A 61 -2.30 11.03 -5.83
CA ILE A 61 -1.54 10.45 -4.72
C ILE A 61 -0.47 11.45 -4.26
N ASP A 62 -0.72 12.13 -3.15
CA ASP A 62 0.21 13.12 -2.59
C ASP A 62 1.38 12.49 -1.84
N ASN A 63 1.07 11.41 -1.11
CA ASN A 63 2.02 10.74 -0.25
C ASN A 63 1.70 9.25 -0.13
N VAL A 64 2.76 8.47 0.07
CA VAL A 64 2.71 7.05 0.41
C VAL A 64 3.65 6.84 1.59
N ALA A 65 3.20 6.12 2.60
CA ALA A 65 4.01 5.66 3.70
C ALA A 65 3.75 4.18 3.99
N VAL A 66 4.79 3.48 4.45
CA VAL A 66 4.71 2.11 4.96
C VAL A 66 4.84 2.20 6.47
N GLU A 67 3.80 1.78 7.18
CA GLU A 67 3.75 1.78 8.64
C GLU A 67 3.97 0.36 9.14
N ILE A 68 5.10 0.15 9.81
CA ILE A 68 5.50 -1.12 10.41
C ILE A 68 6.12 -0.78 11.76
N ASP A 69 5.82 -1.55 12.81
CA ASP A 69 6.55 -1.42 14.07
C ASP A 69 8.02 -1.82 13.85
N PRO A 70 8.99 -0.89 13.98
CA PRO A 70 10.40 -1.20 13.79
C PRO A 70 10.93 -2.25 14.78
N ASN A 71 10.22 -2.47 15.90
CA ASN A 71 10.57 -3.47 16.89
C ASN A 71 10.00 -4.85 16.61
N ASP A 72 9.07 -4.97 15.65
CA ASP A 72 8.42 -6.22 15.32
C ASP A 72 9.46 -7.30 14.92
N PRO A 73 9.44 -8.48 15.54
CA PRO A 73 10.40 -9.55 15.26
C PRO A 73 10.33 -10.06 13.81
N GLY A 74 9.12 -10.15 13.24
CA GLY A 74 8.91 -10.52 11.83
C GLY A 74 9.53 -9.48 10.92
N TRP A 75 9.29 -8.19 11.16
CA TRP A 75 9.92 -7.12 10.39
C TRP A 75 11.45 -7.20 10.43
N LYS A 76 12.04 -7.37 11.63
CA LYS A 76 13.50 -7.49 11.80
C LYS A 76 14.11 -8.66 11.03
N GLN A 77 13.33 -9.71 10.75
CA GLN A 77 13.77 -10.90 10.02
C GLN A 77 13.39 -10.88 8.53
N THR A 78 12.61 -9.89 8.07
CA THR A 78 11.96 -9.92 6.76
C THR A 78 12.94 -9.97 5.60
N CYS A 79 14.07 -9.26 5.67
CA CYS A 79 15.05 -9.12 4.57
C CYS A 79 16.48 -9.48 4.96
N ILE A 80 16.67 -10.30 6.01
CA ILE A 80 18.00 -10.60 6.59
C ILE A 80 18.99 -11.27 5.63
N HIS A 81 18.51 -11.78 4.48
CA HIS A 81 19.32 -12.44 3.45
C HIS A 81 19.51 -11.61 2.17
N GLU A 82 18.89 -10.42 2.09
CA GLU A 82 19.29 -9.44 1.08
C GLU A 82 20.66 -8.89 1.48
N SER A 83 21.57 -8.73 0.52
CA SER A 83 22.93 -8.21 0.80
C SER A 83 22.94 -6.80 1.41
N SER A 84 21.80 -6.12 1.35
CA SER A 84 21.52 -4.84 2.00
C SER A 84 20.73 -5.07 3.30
N ALA A 85 21.12 -4.37 4.36
CA ALA A 85 20.34 -4.27 5.59
C ALA A 85 18.83 -4.02 5.30
N ASN A 86 17.93 -4.52 6.17
CA ASN A 86 16.48 -4.38 6.01
C ASN A 86 16.13 -2.96 5.51
N PRO A 87 15.46 -2.83 4.36
CA PRO A 87 15.18 -1.53 3.78
C PRO A 87 14.30 -0.74 4.74
N ASN A 88 14.69 0.49 5.05
CA ASN A 88 13.91 1.35 5.92
C ASN A 88 12.51 1.58 5.30
N PRO A 89 11.39 1.36 6.03
CA PRO A 89 10.03 1.54 5.48
C PRO A 89 9.80 2.94 4.89
N ALA A 90 10.35 3.98 5.52
CA ALA A 90 10.29 5.34 5.01
C ALA A 90 11.04 5.50 3.67
N THR A 91 12.15 4.76 3.50
CA THR A 91 12.92 4.77 2.24
C THR A 91 12.18 4.03 1.14
N LEU A 92 11.58 2.87 1.43
CA LEU A 92 10.75 2.14 0.47
C LEU A 92 9.59 3.00 -0.06
N ALA A 93 8.87 3.65 0.86
CA ALA A 93 7.72 4.49 0.50
C ALA A 93 8.13 5.72 -0.32
N LYS A 94 9.23 6.38 0.07
CA LYS A 94 9.79 7.54 -0.65
C LYS A 94 10.21 7.19 -2.08
N HIS A 95 10.66 5.96 -2.31
CA HIS A 95 11.03 5.48 -3.65
C HIS A 95 9.85 4.87 -4.43
N SER A 96 8.65 4.86 -3.87
CA SER A 96 7.47 4.49 -4.65
C SER A 96 7.25 5.50 -5.78
N GLN A 97 7.03 4.99 -6.99
CA GLN A 97 6.72 5.82 -8.15
C GLN A 97 5.25 6.30 -8.16
N ALA A 98 4.46 5.93 -7.15
CA ALA A 98 3.05 6.29 -7.04
C ALA A 98 2.85 7.77 -6.71
N ARG A 99 3.77 8.39 -5.98
CA ARG A 99 3.66 9.79 -5.56
C ARG A 99 3.58 10.71 -6.77
N GLY A 100 2.57 11.56 -6.77
CA GLY A 100 2.28 12.51 -7.85
C GLY A 100 1.50 11.89 -9.01
N MET A 101 1.17 10.60 -9.01
CA MET A 101 0.30 10.03 -10.05
C MET A 101 -1.17 10.22 -9.67
N LEU A 102 -2.05 10.27 -10.68
CA LEU A 102 -3.48 10.06 -10.46
C LEU A 102 -3.74 8.58 -10.14
N VAL A 103 -4.79 8.31 -9.35
CA VAL A 103 -5.17 6.97 -8.94
C VAL A 103 -5.44 6.08 -10.15
N ASN A 104 -6.16 6.56 -11.17
CA ASN A 104 -6.41 5.75 -12.36
C ASN A 104 -5.14 5.52 -13.18
N ASP A 105 -4.32 6.55 -13.41
CA ASP A 105 -3.03 6.42 -14.11
C ASP A 105 -2.11 5.39 -13.42
N PHE A 106 -2.07 5.41 -12.09
CA PHE A 106 -1.29 4.45 -11.32
C PHE A 106 -1.79 3.02 -11.52
N LEU A 107 -3.10 2.80 -11.55
CA LEU A 107 -3.69 1.46 -11.68
C LEU A 107 -3.71 0.93 -13.13
N GLU A 108 -3.67 1.81 -14.12
CA GLU A 108 -3.60 1.44 -15.54
C GLU A 108 -2.19 1.11 -16.01
N ARG A 109 -1.17 1.67 -15.33
CA ARG A 109 0.23 1.39 -15.64
C ARG A 109 0.59 -0.07 -15.38
N ASP A 110 1.38 -0.63 -16.29
CA ASP A 110 1.97 -1.95 -16.11
C ASP A 110 3.20 -1.85 -15.21
N TRP A 111 3.10 -2.42 -14.01
CA TRP A 111 4.14 -2.38 -12.99
C TRP A 111 4.81 -3.74 -12.88
N PRO A 112 6.15 -3.79 -12.75
CA PRO A 112 6.79 -5.00 -12.25
C PRO A 112 6.32 -5.25 -10.80
N THR A 113 5.76 -6.43 -10.54
CA THR A 113 5.24 -6.84 -9.24
C THR A 113 5.80 -8.18 -8.81
N ASP A 114 5.98 -8.36 -7.51
CA ASP A 114 6.24 -9.66 -6.87
C ASP A 114 5.18 -9.87 -5.79
N ASN A 115 4.59 -11.07 -5.78
CA ASN A 115 3.47 -11.41 -4.92
C ASN A 115 3.90 -11.89 -3.53
N ALA A 116 5.19 -11.89 -3.21
CA ALA A 116 5.66 -12.23 -1.88
C ALA A 116 5.07 -11.28 -0.82
N GLY A 117 4.69 -11.84 0.33
CA GLY A 117 4.07 -11.10 1.44
C GLY A 117 5.01 -10.14 2.18
N CYS A 118 6.26 -10.02 1.76
CA CYS A 118 7.30 -9.23 2.42
C CYS A 118 7.48 -7.82 1.82
N TYR A 119 8.41 -7.03 2.37
CA TYR A 119 8.70 -5.65 1.93
C TYR A 119 10.20 -5.44 1.66
N CYS A 120 10.85 -6.34 0.93
CA CYS A 120 12.30 -6.26 0.77
C CYS A 120 12.79 -5.42 -0.40
N THR A 121 11.92 -5.13 -1.36
CA THR A 121 12.28 -4.34 -2.54
C THR A 121 11.12 -3.42 -2.92
N SER A 122 11.38 -2.47 -3.80
CA SER A 122 10.35 -1.62 -4.38
C SER A 122 9.30 -2.44 -5.15
N ILE A 123 9.68 -3.54 -5.78
CA ILE A 123 8.76 -4.42 -6.53
C ILE A 123 7.75 -5.10 -5.59
N HIS A 124 8.20 -5.55 -4.40
CA HIS A 124 7.32 -6.08 -3.36
C HIS A 124 6.34 -5.03 -2.84
N LEU A 125 6.82 -3.79 -2.64
CA LEU A 125 5.97 -2.68 -2.23
C LEU A 125 4.92 -2.35 -3.31
N THR A 126 5.31 -2.32 -4.58
CA THR A 126 4.42 -1.96 -5.69
C THR A 126 3.20 -2.86 -5.76
N HIS A 127 3.36 -4.18 -5.60
CA HIS A 127 2.22 -5.09 -5.58
C HIS A 127 1.21 -4.71 -4.49
N LYS A 128 1.70 -4.44 -3.27
CA LYS A 128 0.85 -4.06 -2.13
C LYS A 128 0.21 -2.68 -2.32
N LEU A 129 0.92 -1.75 -2.96
CA LEU A 129 0.33 -0.46 -3.34
C LEU A 129 -0.78 -0.63 -4.37
N ILE A 130 -0.67 -1.54 -5.34
CA ILE A 130 -1.76 -1.81 -6.28
C ILE A 130 -2.99 -2.34 -5.53
N LEU A 131 -2.82 -3.24 -4.54
CA LEU A 131 -3.93 -3.71 -3.70
C LEU A 131 -4.57 -2.58 -2.89
N ALA A 132 -3.75 -1.77 -2.21
CA ALA A 132 -4.22 -0.65 -1.39
C ALA A 132 -4.93 0.42 -2.23
N VAL A 133 -4.30 0.91 -3.30
CA VAL A 133 -4.87 1.94 -4.19
C VAL A 133 -6.14 1.43 -4.89
N SER A 134 -6.19 0.15 -5.29
CA SER A 134 -7.42 -0.43 -5.86
C SER A 134 -8.56 -0.45 -4.87
N THR A 135 -8.28 -0.81 -3.60
CA THR A 135 -9.26 -0.82 -2.51
C THR A 135 -9.75 0.60 -2.21
N VAL A 136 -8.83 1.57 -2.16
CA VAL A 136 -9.18 2.99 -1.96
C VAL A 136 -10.05 3.51 -3.11
N ARG A 137 -9.68 3.24 -4.37
CA ARG A 137 -10.52 3.62 -5.53
C ARG A 137 -11.92 3.00 -5.44
N TYR A 138 -12.01 1.72 -5.07
CA TYR A 138 -13.30 1.06 -4.87
C TYR A 138 -14.12 1.79 -3.80
N TRP A 139 -13.52 2.13 -2.66
CA TRP A 139 -14.21 2.85 -1.60
C TRP A 139 -14.71 4.22 -2.07
N LEU A 140 -13.85 5.02 -2.72
CA LEU A 140 -14.19 6.36 -3.22
C LEU A 140 -15.40 6.32 -4.15
N ASN A 141 -15.38 5.43 -5.15
CA ASN A 141 -16.47 5.27 -6.12
C ASN A 141 -17.84 4.91 -5.48
N ASN A 142 -17.83 4.35 -4.27
CA ASN A 142 -19.04 3.91 -3.58
C ASN A 142 -19.48 4.85 -2.44
N HIS A 143 -18.65 5.80 -2.00
CA HIS A 143 -18.92 6.65 -0.82
C HIS A 143 -18.86 8.16 -1.07
N THR A 144 -18.28 8.62 -2.18
CA THR A 144 -18.15 10.07 -2.46
C THR A 144 -19.13 10.58 -3.52
N LYS A 145 -20.38 10.09 -3.50
CA LYS A 145 -21.45 10.54 -4.41
C LYS A 145 -22.06 11.86 -3.97
#